data_AF-T0L6H6-F1
#
_entry.id   AF-T0L6H6-F1
#
_cell.length_a   1.000
_cell.length_b   1.000
_cell.length_c   1.000
_cell.angle_alpha   90.00
_cell.angle_beta   90.00
_cell.angle_gamma   90.00
#
_symmetry.space_group_name_H-M   'P 1'
#
loop_
_entity.id
_entity.type
_entity.pdbx_description
1 polymer ?
#
loop_
_entity_poly.entity_id
_entity_poly.type
_entity_poly.pdbx_seq_one_letter_code
_entity_poly.pdbx_strand_id
1 'polypeptide(L)'
;MGLLKKGEILPWTSLNRRKNIIKNRGVDQFIAAFNKYNSISTPNFAFGEEIEFLLVFKDKIYKLYCGSEKIIEKNPFCAVEYGRYMLEISSKDPLRRNTIMDLEDSVLTKIKN
;
A
#
# COMPACT_ATOMS: atom_id res chain seq x y z
N MET A 1 -0.78 -5.27 -2.98
CA MET A 1 -1.90 -4.53 -2.32
C MET A 1 -3.16 -4.55 -3.20
N GLY A 2 -4.35 -4.22 -2.66
CA GLY A 2 -5.61 -4.20 -3.43
C GLY A 2 -6.15 -2.76 -3.62
N LEU A 3 -7.04 -2.57 -4.59
CA LEU A 3 -7.68 -1.26 -4.84
C LEU A 3 -8.41 -0.74 -3.60
N LEU A 4 -8.26 0.57 -3.31
CA LEU A 4 -8.96 1.23 -2.21
C LEU A 4 -10.48 1.12 -2.42
N LYS A 5 -11.19 0.75 -1.35
CA LYS A 5 -12.66 0.68 -1.38
C LYS A 5 -13.23 2.09 -1.56
N LYS A 6 -14.19 2.22 -2.49
CA LYS A 6 -14.98 3.45 -2.65
C LYS A 6 -15.90 3.64 -1.44
N GLY A 7 -16.08 4.90 -1.03
CA GLY A 7 -16.96 5.27 0.07
C GLY A 7 -17.24 6.77 0.10
N GLU A 8 -18.16 7.18 0.96
CA GLU A 8 -18.45 8.59 1.20
C GLU A 8 -17.29 9.24 1.97
N ILE A 9 -16.73 10.32 1.42
CA ILE A 9 -15.64 11.07 2.06
C ILE A 9 -16.26 12.19 2.90
N LEU A 10 -16.04 12.14 4.20
CA LEU A 10 -16.52 13.19 5.11
C LEU A 10 -15.64 14.44 5.03
N PRO A 11 -16.22 15.64 4.91
CA PRO A 11 -15.45 16.88 4.99
C PRO A 11 -14.92 17.09 6.42
N TRP A 12 -13.86 17.91 6.53
CA TRP A 12 -13.18 18.17 7.80
C TRP A 12 -14.12 18.58 8.93
N THR A 13 -15.11 19.44 8.66
CA THR A 13 -16.07 19.92 9.66
C THR A 13 -16.89 18.77 10.27
N SER A 14 -17.34 17.82 9.46
CA SER A 14 -18.05 16.62 9.91
C SER A 14 -17.12 15.65 10.64
N LEU A 15 -15.88 15.48 10.17
CA LEU A 15 -14.90 14.58 10.77
C LEU A 15 -14.48 15.06 12.17
N ASN A 16 -14.19 16.36 12.32
CA ASN A 16 -13.74 16.95 13.57
C ASN A 16 -14.77 16.80 14.69
N ARG A 17 -16.07 16.90 14.36
CA ARG A 17 -17.17 16.65 15.31
C ARG A 17 -17.22 15.19 15.81
N ARG A 18 -16.71 14.24 15.02
CA ARG A 18 -16.74 12.80 15.30
C ARG A 18 -15.41 12.24 15.81
N LYS A 19 -14.38 13.08 15.99
CA LYS A 19 -13.01 12.65 16.32
C LYS A 19 -12.94 11.71 17.53
N ASN A 20 -13.69 12.01 18.60
CA ASN A 20 -13.67 11.22 19.83
C ASN A 20 -14.32 9.85 19.62
N ILE A 21 -15.39 9.79 18.82
CA ILE A 21 -16.07 8.54 18.49
C ILE A 21 -15.14 7.63 17.68
N ILE A 22 -14.45 8.19 16.68
CA ILE A 22 -13.48 7.46 15.85
C ILE A 22 -12.33 6.94 16.71
N LYS A 23 -11.78 7.81 17.57
CA LYS A 23 -10.68 7.45 18.49
C LYS A 23 -11.07 6.29 19.41
N ASN A 24 -12.22 6.40 20.10
CA ASN A 24 -12.65 5.37 21.05
C ASN A 24 -12.88 4.03 20.35
N ARG A 25 -13.53 4.04 19.17
CA ARG A 25 -13.70 2.83 18.36
C ARG A 25 -12.36 2.21 17.95
N GLY A 26 -11.37 3.02 17.58
CA GLY A 26 -10.03 2.54 17.23
C GLY A 26 -9.31 1.88 18.43
N VAL A 27 -9.47 2.46 19.63
CA VAL A 27 -8.95 1.86 20.87
C VAL A 27 -9.62 0.52 21.15
N ASP A 28 -10.94 0.44 21.04
CA ASP A 28 -11.69 -0.81 21.25
C ASP A 28 -11.23 -1.90 20.27
N GLN A 29 -11.06 -1.55 18.99
CA GLN A 29 -10.55 -2.45 17.95
C GLN A 29 -9.13 -2.94 18.26
N PHE A 30 -8.25 -2.04 18.69
CA PHE A 30 -6.89 -2.38 19.08
C PHE A 30 -6.85 -3.37 20.25
N ILE A 31 -7.60 -3.07 21.33
CA ILE A 31 -7.67 -3.94 22.51
C ILE A 31 -8.23 -5.32 22.13
N ALA A 32 -9.30 -5.36 21.33
CA ALA A 32 -9.88 -6.61 20.85
C ALA A 32 -8.88 -7.44 20.04
N ALA A 33 -8.12 -6.81 19.14
CA ALA A 33 -7.08 -7.48 18.37
C ALA A 33 -5.95 -7.99 19.28
N PHE A 34 -5.46 -7.16 20.21
CA PHE A 34 -4.42 -7.56 21.15
C PHE A 34 -4.85 -8.76 21.99
N ASN A 35 -6.01 -8.71 22.64
CA ASN A 35 -6.51 -9.80 23.47
C ASN A 35 -6.71 -11.10 22.67
N LYS A 36 -7.02 -11.01 21.38
CA LYS A 36 -7.19 -12.16 20.50
C LYS A 36 -5.87 -12.79 20.06
N TYR A 37 -4.82 -11.99 19.88
CA TYR A 37 -3.61 -12.40 19.16
C TYR A 37 -2.32 -12.32 19.99
N ASN A 38 -2.33 -11.77 21.21
CA ASN A 38 -1.13 -11.53 22.02
C ASN A 38 -0.35 -12.80 22.42
N SER A 39 -0.98 -13.96 22.39
CA SER A 39 -0.39 -15.25 22.74
C SER A 39 0.00 -16.09 21.51
N ILE A 40 -0.28 -15.58 20.30
CA ILE A 40 0.09 -16.27 19.06
C ILE A 40 1.57 -16.02 18.77
N SER A 41 2.36 -17.10 18.80
CA SER A 41 3.70 -17.09 18.24
C SER A 41 3.61 -17.26 16.72
N THR A 42 4.19 -16.33 15.96
CA THR A 42 4.33 -16.46 14.51
C THR A 42 5.56 -17.31 14.21
N PRO A 43 5.40 -18.51 13.61
CA PRO A 43 6.50 -19.46 13.48
C PRO A 43 7.60 -19.01 12.51
N ASN A 44 7.28 -18.09 11.59
CA ASN A 44 8.21 -17.61 10.58
C ASN A 44 8.23 -16.08 10.55
N PHE A 45 9.42 -15.50 10.45
CA PHE A 45 9.60 -14.08 10.14
C PHE A 45 9.15 -13.84 8.70
N ALA A 46 8.06 -13.09 8.53
CA ALA A 46 7.55 -12.67 7.24
C ALA A 46 8.01 -11.23 6.98
N PHE A 47 8.65 -11.01 5.82
CA PHE A 47 9.01 -9.67 5.37
C PHE A 47 8.67 -9.49 3.89
N GLY A 48 8.63 -8.24 3.46
CA GLY A 48 8.41 -7.87 2.07
C GLY A 48 8.74 -6.41 1.87
N GLU A 49 8.50 -5.95 0.65
CA GLU A 49 8.82 -4.62 0.18
C GLU A 49 7.62 -3.97 -0.49
N GLU A 50 7.57 -2.64 -0.35
CA GLU A 50 6.66 -1.74 -1.04
C GLU A 50 7.54 -0.74 -1.80
N ILE A 51 7.32 -0.63 -3.12
CA ILE A 51 8.13 0.21 -4.00
C ILE A 51 7.22 1.23 -4.66
N GLU A 52 7.49 2.51 -4.41
CA GLU A 52 6.81 3.62 -5.05
C GLU A 52 7.55 4.07 -6.31
N PHE A 53 6.81 4.21 -7.42
CA PHE A 53 7.32 4.64 -8.71
C PHE A 53 6.72 5.99 -9.11
N LEU A 54 7.53 6.81 -9.77
CA LEU A 54 7.11 8.02 -10.46
C LEU A 54 6.99 7.74 -11.96
N LEU A 55 5.78 7.87 -12.48
CA LEU A 55 5.50 7.75 -13.91
C LEU A 55 5.93 9.02 -14.62
N VAL A 56 6.84 8.85 -15.57
CA VAL A 56 7.37 9.93 -16.40
C VAL A 56 7.19 9.59 -17.88
N PHE A 57 6.95 10.61 -18.69
CA PHE A 57 7.06 10.50 -20.13
C PHE A 57 8.06 11.53 -20.66
N LYS A 58 8.74 11.16 -21.74
CA LYS A 58 9.72 12.02 -22.40
C LYS A 58 9.20 12.43 -23.76
N ASP A 59 9.11 13.73 -23.96
CA ASP A 59 8.99 14.35 -25.28
C ASP A 59 10.28 15.17 -25.51
N LYS A 60 10.23 16.50 -25.37
CA LYS A 60 11.45 17.36 -25.35
C LYS A 60 12.09 17.49 -23.96
N ILE A 61 11.27 17.40 -22.91
CA ILE A 61 11.67 17.40 -21.50
C ILE A 61 10.92 16.26 -20.78
N TYR A 62 11.43 15.82 -19.62
CA TYR A 62 10.71 14.86 -18.78
C TYR A 62 9.53 15.53 -18.09
N LYS A 63 8.37 14.86 -18.11
CA LYS A 63 7.13 15.31 -17.48
C LYS A 63 6.50 14.18 -16.69
N LEU A 64 5.79 14.51 -15.63
CA LEU A 64 5.01 13.55 -14.86
C LEU A 64 3.79 13.09 -15.67
N TYR A 65 3.55 11.78 -15.70
CA TYR A 65 2.41 11.18 -16.37
C TYR A 65 1.27 10.95 -15.37
N CYS A 66 0.26 11.82 -15.39
CA CYS A 66 -0.91 11.74 -14.49
C CYS A 66 -1.99 10.76 -14.99
N GLY A 67 -1.63 9.48 -15.09
CA GLY A 67 -2.54 8.43 -15.56
C GLY A 67 -2.28 7.06 -14.93
N SER A 68 -1.75 7.01 -13.70
CA SER A 68 -1.41 5.75 -13.02
C SER A 68 -2.61 4.81 -12.87
N GLU A 69 -3.83 5.34 -12.79
CA GLU A 69 -5.05 4.54 -12.71
C GLU A 69 -5.19 3.53 -13.85
N LYS A 70 -4.74 3.89 -15.06
CA LYS A 70 -4.83 3.02 -16.25
C LYS A 70 -3.89 1.82 -16.20
N ILE A 71 -2.81 1.93 -15.42
CA ILE A 71 -1.84 0.86 -15.19
C ILE A 71 -2.36 -0.03 -14.06
N ILE A 72 -2.81 0.59 -12.97
CA ILE A 72 -3.32 -0.09 -11.79
C ILE A 72 -4.53 -0.98 -12.12
N GLU A 73 -5.45 -0.52 -12.98
CA GLU A 73 -6.59 -1.32 -13.45
C GLU A 73 -6.19 -2.63 -14.14
N LYS A 74 -4.96 -2.70 -14.69
CA LYS A 74 -4.46 -3.85 -15.43
C LYS A 74 -3.55 -4.76 -14.60
N ASN A 75 -3.02 -4.28 -13.48
CA ASN A 75 -2.08 -5.03 -12.65
C ASN A 75 -2.59 -5.08 -11.19
N PRO A 76 -3.04 -6.25 -10.70
CA PRO A 76 -3.60 -6.38 -9.36
C PRO A 76 -2.57 -6.28 -8.23
N PHE A 77 -1.28 -6.20 -8.56
CA PHE A 77 -0.21 -5.99 -7.59
C PHE A 77 0.18 -4.52 -7.44
N CYS A 78 -0.33 -3.66 -8.33
CA CYS A 78 -0.17 -2.23 -8.21
C CYS A 78 -1.25 -1.63 -7.30
N ALA A 79 -0.87 -0.66 -6.50
CA ALA A 79 -1.78 0.17 -5.71
C ALA A 79 -1.71 1.64 -6.13
N VAL A 80 -2.79 2.35 -5.82
CA VAL A 80 -2.85 3.81 -5.97
C VAL A 80 -2.00 4.46 -4.91
N GLU A 81 -1.28 5.49 -5.31
CA GLU A 81 -0.60 6.42 -4.40
C GLU A 81 -1.17 7.82 -4.52
N TYR A 82 -0.78 8.72 -3.61
CA TYR A 82 -1.35 10.07 -3.54
C TYR A 82 -1.26 10.83 -4.88
N GLY A 83 -0.10 10.79 -5.52
CA GLY A 83 0.11 11.39 -6.83
C GLY A 83 -0.57 10.58 -7.93
N ARG A 84 -1.32 11.23 -8.84
CA ARG A 84 -1.83 10.56 -10.07
C ARG A 84 -0.74 10.07 -11.02
N TYR A 85 0.50 10.48 -10.78
CA TYR A 85 1.70 10.02 -11.45
C TYR A 85 2.47 8.98 -10.62
N MET A 86 1.95 8.57 -9.47
CA MET A 86 2.55 7.56 -8.61
C MET A 86 1.80 6.25 -8.75
N LEU A 87 2.56 5.16 -8.63
CA LEU A 87 2.03 3.83 -8.36
C LEU A 87 2.93 3.16 -7.32
N GLU A 88 2.36 2.30 -6.52
CA GLU A 88 3.12 1.43 -5.63
C GLU A 88 2.99 -0.02 -6.11
N ILE A 89 4.06 -0.80 -6.03
CA ILE A 89 4.04 -2.24 -6.28
C ILE A 89 4.59 -2.97 -5.06
N SER A 90 3.85 -4.00 -4.63
CA SER A 90 4.24 -4.90 -3.55
C SER A 90 4.16 -6.35 -3.99
N SER A 91 4.94 -7.21 -3.32
CA SER A 91 4.84 -8.66 -3.47
C SER A 91 3.51 -9.16 -2.89
N LYS A 92 2.86 -10.12 -3.57
CA LYS A 92 1.62 -10.73 -3.05
C LYS A 92 1.87 -11.53 -1.76
N ASP A 93 2.92 -12.32 -1.81
CA ASP A 93 3.33 -13.19 -0.72
C ASP A 93 4.61 -12.62 -0.09
N PRO A 94 4.79 -12.74 1.24
CA PRO A 94 6.04 -12.40 1.88
C PRO A 94 7.22 -13.17 1.26
N LEU A 95 8.38 -12.53 1.23
CA LEU A 95 9.61 -13.14 0.77
C LEU A 95 9.97 -14.32 1.69
N ARG A 96 10.26 -15.48 1.09
CA ARG A 96 10.44 -16.75 1.80
C ARG A 96 11.79 -16.87 2.50
N ARG A 97 12.77 -16.07 2.07
CA ARG A 97 14.16 -16.13 2.50
C ARG A 97 14.64 -14.71 2.79
N ASN A 98 15.22 -14.51 3.97
CA ASN A 98 15.66 -13.20 4.46
C ASN A 98 17.02 -12.80 3.85
N THR A 99 17.15 -12.87 2.52
CA THR A 99 18.39 -12.47 1.84
C THR A 99 18.18 -11.22 1.00
N ILE A 100 19.26 -10.46 0.85
CA ILE A 100 19.28 -9.24 0.03
C ILE A 100 19.07 -9.56 -1.47
N MET A 101 19.51 -10.74 -1.91
CA MET A 101 19.37 -11.17 -3.31
C MET A 101 17.90 -11.41 -3.67
N ASP A 102 17.14 -12.04 -2.77
CA ASP A 102 15.69 -12.26 -2.99
C ASP A 102 14.94 -10.93 -3.10
N LEU A 103 15.35 -9.92 -2.33
CA LEU A 103 14.80 -8.58 -2.41
C LEU A 103 15.15 -7.91 -3.76
N GLU A 104 16.41 -7.96 -4.17
CA GLU A 104 16.87 -7.36 -5.44
C GLU A 104 16.19 -8.01 -6.65
N ASP A 105 16.13 -9.35 -6.70
CA ASP A 105 15.45 -10.09 -7.75
C ASP A 105 13.96 -9.72 -7.83
N SER A 106 13.32 -9.57 -6.66
CA SER A 106 11.93 -9.17 -6.54
C SER A 106 11.68 -7.74 -7.04
N VAL A 107 12.58 -6.80 -6.72
CA VAL A 107 12.55 -5.42 -7.23
C VAL A 107 12.73 -5.39 -8.76
N LEU A 108 13.76 -6.07 -9.26
CA LEU A 108 14.08 -6.10 -10.70
C LEU A 108 12.94 -6.72 -11.53
N THR A 109 12.28 -7.74 -10.99
CA THR A 109 11.11 -8.36 -11.64
C THR A 109 9.95 -7.38 -11.78
N LYS A 110 9.71 -6.52 -10.78
CA LYS A 110 8.66 -5.49 -10.83
C LYS A 110 8.98 -4.32 -11.74
N ILE A 111 10.26 -4.00 -11.94
CA ILE A 111 10.68 -2.95 -12.87
C ILE A 111 10.51 -3.41 -14.33
N LYS A 112 10.72 -4.71 -14.60
CA LYS A 112 10.71 -5.27 -15.95
C LYS A 112 9.30 -5.60 -16.48
N ASN A 113 8.31 -5.77 -15.60
CA ASN A 113 6.94 -6.19 -15.94
C ASN A 113 5.93 -5.12 -15.56
#